data_AF-A0A9E2FTB3-F1
#
_entry.id   AF-A0A9E2FTB3-F1
#
_cell.length_a   1.000
_cell.length_b   1.000
_cell.length_c   1.000
_cell.angle_alpha   90.00
_cell.angle_beta   90.00
_cell.angle_gamma   90.00
#
_symmetry.space_group_name_H-M   'P 1'
#
loop_
_entity.id
_entity.type
_entity.pdbx_description
1 polymer ?
#
loop_
_entity_poly.entity_id
_entity_poly.type
_entity_poly.pdbx_seq_one_letter_code
_entity_poly.pdbx_strand_id
1 'polypeptide(L)'
;MNFKHLAVAAAVSSATFSGAALAQLSGNVGLTSEYFFRGLAQSGGSAVSGGLDYAAESGFYVGTWASTINFASAEGSGTEVDLYAGFGGEAGSVGYDIGAIYYWYSEEGEAGADPDPSNNTFELYGSLGFGP
;
A
#
# COMPACT_ATOMS: atom_id res chain seq x y z
N MET A 1 -19.57 -28.68 -7.47
CA MET A 1 -19.94 -27.74 -8.55
C MET A 1 -18.80 -26.76 -8.70
N ASN A 2 -18.07 -26.82 -9.82
CA ASN A 2 -16.94 -25.94 -10.09
C ASN A 2 -17.45 -24.61 -10.62
N PHE A 3 -17.25 -23.52 -9.88
CA PHE A 3 -17.57 -22.19 -10.36
C PHE A 3 -16.29 -21.48 -10.80
N LYS A 4 -16.14 -21.33 -12.13
CA LYS A 4 -15.18 -20.42 -12.74
C LYS A 4 -15.83 -19.04 -12.78
N HIS A 5 -15.35 -18.09 -11.98
CA HIS A 5 -15.83 -16.70 -12.05
C HIS A 5 -14.80 -15.84 -12.76
N LEU A 6 -15.24 -15.31 -13.90
CA LEU A 6 -14.60 -14.29 -14.70
C LEU A 6 -14.71 -12.95 -13.94
N ALA A 7 -13.60 -12.41 -13.44
CA ALA A 7 -13.60 -11.11 -12.79
C ALA A 7 -13.38 -10.00 -13.83
N VAL A 8 -14.39 -9.16 -14.00
CA VAL A 8 -14.35 -7.93 -14.79
C VAL A 8 -13.59 -6.88 -13.98
N ALA A 9 -12.47 -6.39 -14.51
CA ALA A 9 -11.72 -5.29 -13.93
C ALA A 9 -12.49 -3.97 -14.15
N ALA A 10 -13.06 -3.40 -13.09
CA ALA A 10 -13.54 -2.03 -13.06
C ALA A 10 -12.45 -1.17 -12.40
N ALA A 11 -11.73 -0.37 -13.19
CA ALA A 11 -10.80 0.62 -12.66
C ALA A 11 -11.62 1.81 -12.12
N VAL A 12 -11.69 1.96 -10.79
CA VAL A 12 -12.26 3.15 -10.16
C VAL A 12 -11.13 4.11 -9.84
N SER A 13 -11.17 5.27 -10.48
CA SER A 13 -10.26 6.39 -10.27
C SER A 13 -10.44 6.97 -8.86
N SER A 14 -9.44 6.81 -7.99
CA SER A 14 -9.35 7.44 -6.68
C SER A 14 -9.06 8.93 -6.81
N ALA A 15 -9.87 9.78 -6.16
CA ALA A 15 -9.59 11.22 -6.06
C ALA A 15 -8.60 11.49 -4.92
N THR A 16 -7.36 11.85 -5.26
CA THR A 16 -6.33 12.24 -4.29
C THR A 16 -6.39 13.74 -4.02
N PHE A 17 -6.54 14.16 -2.77
CA PHE A 17 -6.34 15.55 -2.36
C PHE A 17 -4.89 15.75 -1.88
N SER A 18 -4.18 16.74 -2.45
CA SER A 18 -2.81 17.09 -2.06
C SER A 18 -2.82 18.28 -1.07
N GLY A 19 -2.32 18.07 0.15
CA GLY A 19 -2.07 19.12 1.15
C GLY A 19 -0.71 19.80 0.97
N ALA A 20 -0.49 20.95 1.64
CA ALA A 20 0.66 21.86 1.45
C ALA A 20 2.03 21.18 1.55
N ALA A 21 2.90 21.43 0.55
CA ALA A 21 4.25 20.86 0.45
C ALA A 21 5.28 21.70 1.23
N LEU A 22 5.96 21.09 2.20
CA LEU A 22 7.40 21.29 2.35
C LEU A 22 8.02 20.56 1.15
N ALA A 23 8.92 21.16 0.38
CA ALA A 23 9.27 20.71 -0.99
C ALA A 23 9.64 19.22 -1.17
N GLN A 24 9.93 18.51 -0.09
CA GLN A 24 10.35 17.10 -0.05
C GLN A 24 9.35 16.20 0.70
N LEU A 25 8.38 16.76 1.42
CA LEU A 25 7.37 16.03 2.19
C LEU A 25 6.01 16.13 1.49
N SER A 26 5.41 14.99 1.16
CA SER A 26 4.06 14.91 0.64
C SER A 26 3.19 14.02 1.51
N GLY A 27 1.87 14.19 1.40
CA GLY A 27 0.91 13.36 2.09
C GLY A 27 -0.39 13.25 1.31
N ASN A 28 -1.12 12.16 1.56
CA ASN A 28 -2.38 11.87 0.91
C ASN A 28 -3.39 11.27 1.91
N VAL A 29 -4.68 11.40 1.57
CA VAL A 29 -5.79 10.76 2.28
C VAL A 29 -6.86 10.36 1.25
N GLY A 30 -7.51 9.23 1.48
CA GLY A 30 -8.50 8.66 0.58
C GLY A 30 -9.64 7.97 1.33
N LEU A 31 -10.82 7.99 0.72
CA LEU A 31 -11.99 7.22 1.12
C LEU A 31 -12.41 6.36 -0.07
N THR A 32 -12.55 5.06 0.15
CA THR A 32 -12.99 4.10 -0.87
C THR A 32 -14.18 3.30 -0.36
N SER A 33 -14.98 2.74 -1.26
CA SER A 33 -16.05 1.79 -0.89
C SER A 33 -15.53 0.37 -0.64
N GLU A 34 -14.31 0.08 -1.10
CA GLU A 34 -13.57 -1.17 -0.89
C GLU A 34 -12.09 -0.91 -1.22
N TYR A 35 -11.19 -1.45 -0.42
CA TYR A 35 -9.75 -1.45 -0.68
C TYR A 35 -9.33 -2.81 -1.22
N PHE A 36 -8.62 -2.82 -2.35
CA PHE A 36 -8.07 -4.02 -2.96
C PHE A 36 -6.54 -4.00 -2.93
N PHE A 37 -5.95 -5.11 -2.50
CA PHE A 37 -4.51 -5.35 -2.60
C PHE A 37 -4.26 -6.66 -3.35
N ARG A 38 -3.43 -6.58 -4.40
CA ARG A 38 -3.06 -7.72 -5.27
C ARG A 38 -4.27 -8.53 -5.80
N GLY A 39 -5.39 -7.84 -6.02
CA GLY A 39 -6.63 -8.43 -6.54
C GLY A 39 -7.53 -9.07 -5.48
N LEU A 40 -7.20 -8.97 -4.20
CA LEU A 40 -8.01 -9.43 -3.07
C LEU A 40 -8.63 -8.24 -2.36
N ALA A 41 -9.93 -8.34 -2.04
CA ALA A 41 -10.61 -7.37 -1.18
C ALA A 41 -9.99 -7.43 0.21
N GLN A 42 -9.62 -6.28 0.74
CA GLN A 42 -8.91 -6.14 2.01
C GLN A 42 -9.80 -5.58 3.10
N SER A 43 -10.76 -4.69 2.79
CA SER A 43 -11.54 -3.98 3.80
C SER A 43 -12.97 -4.49 3.97
N GLY A 44 -13.48 -5.26 3.00
CA GLY A 44 -14.83 -5.85 3.07
C GLY A 44 -15.95 -4.81 3.15
N GLY A 45 -15.68 -3.60 2.66
CA GLY A 45 -16.47 -2.40 2.87
C GLY A 45 -15.64 -1.12 2.78
N SER A 46 -16.21 0.01 3.18
CA SER A 46 -15.53 1.30 3.03
C SER A 46 -14.23 1.39 3.80
N ALA A 47 -13.16 1.85 3.16
CA ALA A 47 -11.85 2.04 3.78
C ALA A 47 -11.45 3.52 3.79
N VAL A 48 -10.83 3.93 4.90
CA VAL A 48 -10.04 5.16 4.97
C VAL A 48 -8.59 4.76 4.73
N SER A 49 -7.87 5.57 3.95
CA SER A 49 -6.43 5.38 3.70
C SER A 49 -5.70 6.71 3.72
N GLY A 50 -4.40 6.66 3.90
CA GLY A 50 -3.53 7.82 3.75
C GLY A 50 -2.06 7.46 3.92
N GLY A 51 -1.20 8.41 3.58
CA GLY A 51 0.23 8.22 3.66
C GLY A 51 1.02 9.51 3.80
N LEU A 52 2.28 9.35 4.19
CA LEU A 52 3.28 10.41 4.27
C LEU A 52 4.57 9.94 3.61
N ASP A 53 5.15 10.81 2.80
CA ASP A 53 6.32 10.52 1.98
C ASP A 53 7.36 11.61 2.13
N TYR A 54 8.62 11.21 2.25
CA TYR A 54 9.77 12.10 2.11
C TYR A 54 10.64 11.66 0.93
N ALA A 55 10.94 12.59 0.03
CA ALA A 55 11.84 12.38 -1.11
C ALA A 55 12.96 13.42 -1.11
N ALA A 56 14.20 12.97 -0.93
CA ALA A 56 15.39 13.80 -0.97
C ALA A 56 15.86 14.03 -2.42
N GLU A 57 16.50 15.18 -2.65
CA GLU A 57 17.13 15.50 -3.94
C GLU A 57 18.24 14.51 -4.33
N SER A 58 18.76 13.73 -3.37
CA SER A 58 19.75 12.68 -3.65
C SER A 58 19.17 11.49 -4.41
N GLY A 59 17.84 11.32 -4.43
CA GLY A 59 17.17 10.11 -4.92
C GLY A 59 16.71 9.17 -3.81
N PHE A 60 17.11 9.41 -2.56
CA PHE A 60 16.59 8.67 -1.41
C PHE A 60 15.13 9.03 -1.13
N TYR A 61 14.30 8.04 -0.84
CA TYR A 61 12.95 8.25 -0.33
C TYR A 61 12.61 7.30 0.81
N VAL A 62 11.66 7.73 1.65
CA VAL A 62 11.05 6.94 2.72
C VAL A 62 9.62 7.40 2.91
N GLY A 63 8.72 6.46 3.19
CA GLY A 63 7.33 6.79 3.43
C GLY A 63 6.59 5.73 4.19
N THR A 64 5.34 6.07 4.50
CA THR A 64 4.38 5.15 5.06
C THR A 64 3.03 5.34 4.41
N TRP A 65 2.32 4.23 4.26
CA TRP A 65 0.92 4.23 3.89
C TRP A 65 0.15 3.39 4.89
N ALA A 66 -1.09 3.75 5.17
CA ALA A 66 -1.95 2.95 6.04
C ALA A 66 -3.39 2.96 5.55
N SER A 67 -4.11 1.86 5.83
CA SER A 67 -5.55 1.78 5.58
C SER A 67 -6.26 0.83 6.52
N THR A 68 -7.55 1.09 6.72
CA THR A 68 -8.45 0.15 7.39
C THR A 68 -8.64 -1.10 6.54
N ILE A 69 -8.54 -2.27 7.16
CA ILE A 69 -8.78 -3.58 6.55
C ILE A 69 -9.76 -4.39 7.41
N ASN A 70 -10.27 -5.46 6.83
CA ASN A 70 -11.09 -6.48 7.44
C ASN A 70 -10.72 -7.82 6.80
N PHE A 71 -9.91 -8.61 7.50
CA PHE A 71 -9.78 -10.01 7.13
C PHE A 71 -11.11 -10.67 7.42
N ALA A 72 -11.79 -11.12 6.37
CA ALA A 72 -13.20 -11.56 6.33
C ALA A 72 -13.65 -12.68 7.29
N SER A 73 -12.87 -12.99 8.33
CA SER A 73 -13.22 -13.84 9.46
C SER A 73 -13.48 -13.08 10.78
N ALA A 74 -13.00 -11.84 10.91
CA ALA A 74 -12.97 -11.13 12.19
C ALA A 74 -14.11 -10.13 12.35
N GLU A 75 -14.80 -10.18 13.49
CA GLU A 75 -15.71 -9.13 13.98
C GLU A 75 -14.96 -7.83 14.37
N GLY A 76 -13.71 -7.65 13.90
CA GLY A 76 -12.81 -6.54 14.25
C GLY A 76 -12.31 -5.80 13.02
N SER A 77 -12.07 -4.49 13.18
CA SER A 77 -11.45 -3.65 12.14
C SER A 77 -9.93 -3.72 12.27
N GLY A 78 -9.26 -4.27 11.26
CA GLY A 78 -7.81 -4.28 11.19
C GLY A 78 -7.24 -3.00 10.56
N THR A 79 -5.92 -2.88 10.57
CA THR A 79 -5.16 -1.82 9.90
C THR A 79 -3.97 -2.43 9.17
N GLU A 80 -3.79 -2.07 7.91
CA GLU A 80 -2.51 -2.26 7.21
C GLU A 80 -1.66 -1.01 7.37
N VAL A 81 -0.38 -1.19 7.67
CA VAL A 81 0.65 -0.16 7.66
C VAL A 81 1.83 -0.64 6.84
N ASP A 82 2.11 0.12 5.79
CA ASP A 82 3.24 -0.09 4.92
C ASP A 82 4.33 0.88 5.32
N LEU A 83 5.54 0.37 5.49
CA LEU A 83 6.75 1.17 5.68
C LEU A 83 7.70 0.87 4.54
N TYR A 84 8.07 1.89 3.77
CA TYR A 84 8.97 1.71 2.63
C TYR A 84 10.09 2.73 2.61
N ALA A 85 11.21 2.31 2.06
CA ALA A 85 12.34 3.18 1.75
C ALA A 85 13.06 2.65 0.52
N GLY A 86 13.71 3.55 -0.20
CA GLY A 86 14.45 3.18 -1.40
C GLY A 86 15.30 4.31 -1.94
N PHE A 87 15.89 4.04 -3.09
CA PHE A 87 16.73 4.97 -3.81
C PHE A 87 16.45 4.84 -5.30
N GLY A 88 16.02 5.94 -5.91
CA GLY A 88 15.70 6.01 -7.33
C GLY A 88 16.45 7.15 -8.00
N GLY A 89 16.66 7.02 -9.31
CA GLY A 89 17.31 8.06 -10.09
C GLY A 89 17.51 7.66 -11.54
N GLU A 90 18.35 8.45 -12.23
CA GLU A 90 18.66 8.24 -13.63
C GLU A 90 20.18 8.09 -13.84
N ALA A 91 20.56 7.13 -14.67
CA ALA A 91 21.92 6.91 -15.15
C ALA A 91 21.93 7.05 -16.68
N GLY A 92 22.08 8.27 -17.17
CA GLY A 92 21.90 8.57 -18.59
C GLY A 92 20.43 8.46 -18.98
N SER A 93 20.09 7.57 -19.91
CA SER A 93 18.71 7.30 -20.33
C SER A 93 18.05 6.11 -19.62
N VAL A 94 18.71 5.54 -18.61
CA VAL A 94 18.18 4.45 -17.79
C VAL A 94 17.71 5.01 -16.45
N GLY A 95 16.41 4.93 -16.19
CA GLY A 95 15.87 5.10 -14.85
C GLY A 95 16.09 3.83 -14.04
N TYR A 96 16.41 3.97 -12.76
CA TYR A 96 16.50 2.85 -11.83
C TYR A 96 15.78 3.17 -10.53
N ASP A 97 15.31 2.12 -9.88
CA ASP A 97 14.73 2.18 -8.55
C ASP A 97 15.06 0.89 -7.79
N ILE A 98 15.50 1.01 -6.55
CA ILE A 98 15.69 -0.11 -5.64
C ILE A 98 15.11 0.25 -4.28
N GLY A 99 14.33 -0.66 -3.73
CA GLY A 99 13.61 -0.38 -2.50
C GLY A 99 13.26 -1.62 -1.71
N ALA A 100 12.77 -1.34 -0.51
CA ALA A 100 12.21 -2.30 0.40
C ALA A 100 10.88 -1.78 0.93
N ILE A 101 9.98 -2.72 1.24
CA ILE A 101 8.72 -2.43 1.91
C ILE A 101 8.48 -3.50 2.99
N TYR A 102 7.97 -3.06 4.13
CA TYR A 102 7.48 -3.90 5.19
C TYR A 102 5.98 -3.66 5.35
N TYR A 103 5.21 -4.70 5.06
CA TYR A 103 3.78 -4.76 5.30
C TYR A 103 3.55 -5.23 6.73
N TRP A 104 2.92 -4.37 7.53
CA TRP A 104 2.50 -4.69 8.87
C TRP A 104 0.99 -4.68 8.96
N TYR A 105 0.42 -5.75 9.48
CA TYR A 105 -1.02 -5.89 9.66
C TYR A 105 -1.34 -5.92 11.16
N SER A 106 -2.22 -5.02 11.61
CA SER A 106 -2.84 -5.12 12.91
C SER A 106 -4.05 -6.03 12.81
N GLU A 107 -4.02 -7.13 13.53
CA GLU A 107 -5.20 -7.97 13.72
C GLU A 107 -5.81 -7.60 15.08
N GLU A 108 -7.03 -7.08 15.08
CA GLU A 108 -7.85 -7.12 16.30
C GLU A 108 -8.18 -8.58 16.53
N GLY A 109 -7.69 -9.14 17.64
CA GLY A 109 -7.90 -10.54 17.95
C GLY A 109 -9.37 -10.91 17.78
N GLU A 110 -9.62 -11.92 16.96
CA GLU A 110 -10.85 -12.70 17.02
C GLU A 110 -11.13 -12.97 18.51
N ALA A 111 -12.39 -13.00 18.92
CA ALA A 111 -12.73 -13.52 20.24
C ALA A 111 -12.29 -15.00 20.34
N GLY A 112 -11.01 -15.24 20.64
CA GLY A 112 -10.38 -16.56 20.71
C GLY A 112 -9.29 -16.91 19.69
N ALA A 113 -8.79 -16.02 18.83
CA ALA A 113 -7.60 -16.30 17.99
C ALA A 113 -6.47 -15.30 18.27
N ASP A 114 -5.25 -15.83 18.47
CA ASP A 114 -4.05 -15.01 18.59
C ASP A 114 -3.74 -14.38 17.23
N PRO A 115 -3.30 -13.10 17.19
CA PRO A 115 -2.81 -12.46 15.97
C PRO A 115 -1.68 -13.29 15.37
N ASP A 116 -1.75 -13.60 14.07
CA ASP A 116 -0.70 -14.38 13.40
C ASP A 116 0.37 -13.45 12.81
N PRO A 117 1.56 -13.34 13.44
CA PRO A 117 2.64 -12.50 12.92
C PRO A 117 3.17 -12.98 11.56
N SER A 118 2.74 -14.14 11.06
CA SER A 118 3.15 -14.68 9.75
C SER A 118 2.60 -13.88 8.56
N ASN A 119 1.55 -13.06 8.75
CA ASN A 119 1.01 -12.21 7.69
C ASN A 119 1.88 -10.98 7.38
N ASN A 120 2.72 -10.56 8.33
CA ASN A 120 3.67 -9.46 8.10
C ASN A 120 4.73 -9.89 7.10
N THR A 121 4.95 -9.06 6.08
CA THR A 121 5.81 -9.42 4.94
C THR A 121 6.85 -8.35 4.69
N PHE A 122 8.11 -8.75 4.56
CA PHE A 122 9.18 -7.90 4.07
C PHE A 122 9.50 -8.24 2.62
N GLU A 123 9.52 -7.24 1.75
CA GLU A 123 9.81 -7.40 0.34
C GLU A 123 10.93 -6.47 -0.11
N LEU A 124 11.81 -7.00 -0.95
CA LEU A 124 12.80 -6.22 -1.70
C LEU A 124 12.35 -6.17 -3.15
N TYR A 125 12.51 -5.01 -3.77
CA TYR A 125 12.20 -4.83 -5.19
C TYR A 125 13.27 -3.97 -5.87
N GLY A 126 13.31 -4.10 -7.19
CA GLY A 126 14.13 -3.25 -8.04
C GLY A 126 13.54 -3.20 -9.43
N SER A 127 13.68 -2.05 -10.08
CA SER A 127 13.20 -1.83 -11.43
C SER A 127 14.22 -1.04 -12.26
N LEU A 128 14.19 -1.26 -13.57
CA LEU A 128 14.93 -0.50 -14.55
C LEU A 128 13.93 -0.04 -15.62
N GLY A 129 14.05 1.22 -16.02
CA GLY A 129 13.26 1.84 -17.09
C GLY A 129 14.16 2.41 -18.17
N PHE A 130 13.76 2.28 -19.43
CA PHE A 130 14.45 2.88 -20.56
C PHE A 130 13.44 3.27 -21.64
N GLY A 131 13.41 4.54 -22.03
CA GLY A 131 12.49 5.04 -23.05
C GLY A 131 12.16 6.53 -22.87
N PRO A 132 11.51 7.16 -23.88
CA PRO A 132 10.85 8.46 -23.70
C PRO A 132 9.63 8.37 -22.78
#